data_AF-A0AAD7AAP5-F1
#
_entry.id   AF-A0AAD7AAP5-F1
#
_cell.length_a   1.000
_cell.length_b   1.000
_cell.length_c   1.000
_cell.angle_alpha   90.00
_cell.angle_beta   90.00
_cell.angle_gamma   90.00
#
_symmetry.space_group_name_H-M   'P 1'
#
loop_
_entity.id
_entity.type
_entity.pdbx_description
1 polymer ?
#
loop_
_entity_poly.entity_id
_entity_poly.type
_entity_poly.pdbx_seq_one_letter_code
_entity_poly.pdbx_strand_id
1 'polypeptide(L)'
;FNSPMRRRLPFEPFTPARWNAATGGSEVHRLVSFDYPGHTAFRSPCVSMRDLRLKGTATPIQGANDLVLAHTGLQRVVFHIIWPGYGHVEWCRAIPVTNPNGAPITRVALGVQIASNSAHFKSQYETPSTRDWMVSPTCVRFEHLLLISLQNTFVDVWQADVALD
;
A
#
# COMPACT_ATOMS: atom_id res chain seq x y z
N PHE A 1 1.20 18.69 -4.78
CA PHE A 1 1.41 18.47 -3.33
C PHE A 1 1.67 19.83 -2.68
N ASN A 2 1.16 20.11 -1.47
CA ASN A 2 1.28 21.45 -0.84
C ASN A 2 2.48 21.57 0.12
N SER A 3 3.11 20.45 0.50
CA SER A 3 4.43 20.43 1.14
C SER A 3 5.50 20.33 0.03
N PRO A 4 6.53 21.18 0.03
CA PRO A 4 7.63 21.08 -0.95
C PRO A 4 8.46 19.81 -0.77
N MET A 5 8.34 19.15 0.40
CA MET A 5 9.05 17.90 0.70
C MET A 5 8.23 16.66 0.33
N ARG A 6 6.93 16.83 0.05
CA ARG A 6 6.06 15.72 -0.26
C ARG A 6 6.30 15.19 -1.67
N ARG A 7 6.73 13.94 -1.75
CA ARG A 7 7.03 13.26 -3.02
C ARG A 7 6.41 11.87 -3.05
N ARG A 8 5.70 11.54 -4.13
CA ARG A 8 5.21 10.19 -4.38
C ARG A 8 6.40 9.28 -4.68
N LEU A 9 6.42 8.06 -4.13
CA LEU A 9 7.42 7.07 -4.50
C LEU A 9 7.23 6.75 -6.00
N PRO A 10 8.32 6.60 -6.78
CA PRO A 10 8.26 5.97 -8.09
C PRO A 10 7.41 4.70 -8.05
N PHE A 11 6.34 4.69 -8.85
CA PHE A 11 5.42 3.57 -8.94
C PHE A 11 5.66 2.88 -10.29
N GLU A 12 6.39 1.77 -10.25
CA GLU A 12 6.51 0.86 -11.40
C GLU A 12 5.55 -0.30 -11.15
N PRO A 13 4.48 -0.48 -11.94
CA PRO A 13 3.56 -1.59 -11.74
C PRO A 13 4.33 -2.92 -11.88
N PHE A 14 4.19 -3.81 -10.90
CA PHE A 14 4.75 -5.15 -11.03
C PHE A 14 4.12 -5.90 -12.22
N THR A 15 4.92 -6.19 -13.24
CA THR A 15 4.53 -6.98 -14.41
C THR A 15 5.35 -8.27 -14.49
N PRO A 16 4.78 -9.45 -14.19
CA PRO A 16 5.51 -10.71 -14.29
C PRO A 16 5.77 -11.06 -15.76
N ALA A 17 7.05 -11.05 -16.17
CA ALA A 17 7.47 -11.21 -17.57
C ALA A 17 7.03 -12.52 -18.27
N ARG A 18 6.70 -13.58 -17.51
CA ARG A 18 6.37 -14.90 -18.06
C ARG A 18 4.87 -15.22 -18.13
N TRP A 19 4.00 -14.41 -17.53
CA TRP A 19 2.60 -14.82 -17.30
C TRP A 19 1.57 -14.21 -18.27
N ASN A 20 1.95 -13.15 -19.00
CA ASN A 20 1.08 -12.49 -19.98
C ASN A 20 0.59 -13.42 -21.11
N ALA A 21 1.27 -14.54 -21.35
CA ALA A 21 0.90 -15.51 -22.39
C ALA A 21 -0.05 -16.63 -21.90
N ALA A 22 -0.18 -16.85 -20.60
CA ALA A 22 -0.90 -18.02 -20.04
C ALA A 22 -2.29 -17.67 -19.48
N THR A 23 -2.48 -16.47 -18.94
CA THR A 23 -3.77 -15.99 -18.43
C THR A 23 -4.33 -14.98 -19.42
N GLY A 24 -5.22 -15.42 -20.30
CA GLY A 24 -5.97 -14.52 -21.17
C GLY A 24 -6.68 -13.46 -20.33
N GLY A 25 -6.23 -12.21 -20.42
CA GLY A 25 -6.81 -11.03 -19.77
C GLY A 25 -7.05 -11.19 -18.26
N SER A 26 -6.04 -10.95 -17.42
CA SER A 26 -6.28 -10.80 -15.98
C SER A 26 -7.28 -9.68 -15.75
N GLU A 27 -8.37 -9.97 -15.04
CA GLU A 27 -9.36 -8.96 -14.66
C GLU A 27 -8.68 -7.95 -13.74
N VAL A 28 -8.49 -6.71 -14.21
CA VAL A 28 -7.87 -5.65 -13.41
C VAL A 28 -8.92 -5.13 -12.44
N HIS A 29 -8.74 -5.41 -11.15
CA HIS A 29 -9.67 -4.96 -10.13
C HIS A 29 -9.58 -3.45 -9.87
N ARG A 30 -10.68 -2.86 -9.42
CA ARG A 30 -10.77 -1.43 -9.10
C ARG A 30 -9.79 -1.08 -7.97
N LEU A 31 -9.06 0.02 -8.13
CA LEU A 31 -8.18 0.55 -7.09
C LEU A 31 -8.95 0.88 -5.81
N VAL A 32 -8.28 0.74 -4.67
CA VAL A 32 -8.79 1.15 -3.35
C VAL A 32 -8.03 2.40 -2.90
N SER A 33 -8.71 3.56 -2.81
CA SER A 33 -8.11 4.80 -2.27
C SER A 33 -8.24 4.88 -0.74
N PHE A 34 -7.34 5.65 -0.11
CA PHE A 34 -7.30 5.87 1.33
C PHE A 34 -7.17 7.35 1.65
N ASP A 35 -8.29 7.97 2.04
CA ASP A 35 -8.41 9.42 2.06
C ASP A 35 -8.93 9.89 3.43
N TYR A 36 -8.38 10.98 3.99
CA TYR A 36 -9.00 11.63 5.16
C TYR A 36 -10.34 12.29 4.75
N PRO A 37 -11.38 12.23 5.60
CA PRO A 37 -12.66 12.89 5.31
C PRO A 37 -12.49 14.42 5.27
N GLY A 38 -13.13 15.07 4.29
CA GLY A 38 -13.13 16.53 4.16
C GLY A 38 -11.79 17.15 3.76
N HIS A 39 -10.76 16.34 3.49
CA HIS A 39 -9.46 16.81 3.03
C HIS A 39 -9.43 16.92 1.49
N THR A 40 -10.01 17.99 0.96
CA THR A 40 -9.85 18.40 -0.45
C THR A 40 -8.59 19.24 -0.69
N ALA A 41 -7.88 19.63 0.39
CA ALA A 41 -6.70 20.48 0.33
C ALA A 41 -5.52 19.84 -0.43
N PHE A 42 -5.49 18.52 -0.58
CA PHE A 42 -4.40 17.81 -1.25
C PHE A 42 -4.77 17.45 -2.70
N ARG A 43 -3.89 17.77 -3.65
CA ARG A 43 -4.01 17.34 -5.06
C ARG A 43 -4.00 15.81 -5.27
N SER A 44 -3.66 15.05 -4.23
CA SER A 44 -3.79 13.59 -4.19
C SER A 44 -4.18 13.20 -2.77
N PRO A 45 -5.34 12.56 -2.58
CA PRO A 45 -5.81 12.21 -1.26
C PRO A 45 -5.02 10.98 -0.74
N CYS A 46 -4.77 10.96 0.56
CA CYS A 46 -3.88 9.99 1.22
C CYS A 46 -4.13 9.98 2.73
N VAL A 47 -3.68 8.92 3.42
CA VAL A 47 -3.73 8.77 4.88
C VAL A 47 -2.34 8.46 5.43
N SER A 48 -2.03 8.93 6.65
CA SER A 48 -0.76 8.60 7.29
C SER A 48 -0.72 7.12 7.70
N MET A 49 0.35 6.41 7.30
CA MET A 49 0.58 5.03 7.75
C MET A 49 0.88 4.94 9.25
N ARG A 50 1.45 6.01 9.83
CA ARG A 50 1.62 6.13 11.29
C ARG A 50 0.27 6.20 11.99
N ASP A 51 -0.65 7.04 11.51
CA ASP A 51 -2.00 7.13 12.07
C ASP A 51 -2.72 5.79 12.00
N LEU A 52 -2.67 5.13 10.84
CA LEU A 52 -3.22 3.78 10.65
C LEU A 52 -2.70 2.79 11.68
N ARG A 53 -1.40 2.79 11.98
CA ARG A 53 -0.82 1.89 12.99
C ARG A 53 -1.18 2.27 14.42
N LEU A 54 -1.22 3.57 14.75
CA LEU A 54 -1.43 4.03 16.13
C LEU A 54 -2.91 4.04 16.52
N LYS A 55 -3.79 4.49 15.61
CA LYS A 55 -5.23 4.61 15.84
C LYS A 55 -6.00 3.37 15.39
N GLY A 56 -5.40 2.53 14.54
CA GLY A 56 -6.04 1.32 14.03
C GLY A 56 -7.31 1.65 13.24
N THR A 57 -8.38 0.91 13.52
CA THR A 57 -9.70 1.10 12.89
C THR A 57 -10.40 2.40 13.29
N ALA A 58 -9.91 3.12 14.32
CA ALA A 58 -10.38 4.45 14.68
C ALA A 58 -9.77 5.57 13.81
N THR A 59 -8.90 5.24 12.85
CA THR A 59 -8.35 6.22 11.90
C THR A 59 -9.49 6.81 11.04
N PRO A 60 -9.65 8.14 10.99
CA PRO A 60 -10.72 8.76 10.22
C PRO A 60 -10.40 8.67 8.73
N ILE A 61 -10.97 7.67 8.05
CA ILE A 61 -10.84 7.47 6.60
C ILE A 61 -12.22 7.62 5.95
N GLN A 62 -12.28 8.28 4.79
CA GLN A 62 -13.48 8.36 3.97
C GLN A 62 -13.89 6.94 3.53
N GLY A 63 -15.14 6.56 3.81
CA GLY A 63 -15.62 5.20 3.53
C GLY A 63 -14.91 4.14 4.38
N ALA A 64 -14.50 4.46 5.62
CA ALA A 64 -13.78 3.53 6.51
C ALA A 64 -14.44 2.15 6.62
N ASN A 65 -15.79 2.11 6.66
CA ASN A 65 -16.59 0.90 6.79
C ASN A 65 -16.95 0.25 5.44
N ASP A 66 -16.52 0.81 4.30
CA ASP A 66 -16.77 0.22 3.00
C ASP A 66 -16.13 -1.16 2.95
N LEU A 67 -16.90 -2.16 2.52
CA LEU A 67 -16.38 -3.50 2.25
C LEU A 67 -15.60 -3.44 0.94
N VAL A 68 -14.28 -3.53 1.06
CA VAL A 68 -13.36 -3.50 -0.08
C VAL A 68 -13.00 -4.93 -0.47
N LEU A 69 -12.72 -5.15 -1.76
CA LEU A 69 -12.35 -6.47 -2.31
C LEU A 69 -13.43 -7.56 -2.20
N ALA A 70 -14.60 -7.28 -1.63
CA ALA A 70 -15.69 -8.27 -1.53
C ALA A 70 -16.10 -8.85 -2.90
N HIS A 71 -16.06 -8.03 -3.95
CA HIS A 71 -16.39 -8.43 -5.32
C HIS A 71 -15.39 -9.40 -5.96
N THR A 72 -14.17 -9.52 -5.42
CA THR A 72 -13.13 -10.40 -6.00
C THR A 72 -13.29 -11.85 -5.55
N GLY A 73 -14.05 -12.11 -4.47
CA GLY A 73 -14.16 -13.44 -3.86
C GLY A 73 -12.86 -13.94 -3.19
N LEU A 74 -11.79 -13.13 -3.19
CA LEU A 74 -10.50 -13.50 -2.65
C LEU A 74 -10.55 -13.54 -1.11
N GLN A 75 -9.88 -14.52 -0.52
CA GLN A 75 -9.67 -14.61 0.93
C GLN A 75 -8.35 -13.96 1.35
N ARG A 76 -7.37 -13.94 0.44
CA ARG A 76 -6.04 -13.37 0.63
C ARG A 76 -5.60 -12.70 -0.66
N VAL A 77 -4.71 -11.73 -0.53
CA VAL A 77 -4.00 -11.13 -1.67
C VAL A 77 -2.50 -11.12 -1.41
N VAL A 78 -1.70 -11.19 -2.46
CA VAL A 78 -0.27 -10.97 -2.39
C VAL A 78 -0.01 -9.47 -2.41
N PHE A 79 0.38 -8.94 -1.26
CA PHE A 79 0.79 -7.55 -1.12
C PHE A 79 2.26 -7.38 -1.49
N HIS A 80 2.52 -6.54 -2.47
CA HIS A 80 3.86 -6.23 -2.97
C HIS A 80 4.27 -4.80 -2.62
N ILE A 81 5.48 -4.64 -2.10
CA ILE A 81 6.10 -3.32 -1.87
C ILE A 81 7.30 -3.20 -2.79
N ILE A 82 7.25 -2.21 -3.69
CA ILE A 82 8.43 -1.73 -4.41
C ILE A 82 8.90 -0.47 -3.71
N TRP A 83 10.12 -0.54 -3.19
CA TRP A 83 10.74 0.58 -2.51
C TRP A 83 11.91 1.11 -3.35
N PRO A 84 11.91 2.39 -3.75
CA PRO A 84 12.99 2.97 -4.54
C PRO A 84 14.33 2.84 -3.82
N GLY A 85 15.41 2.53 -4.55
CA GLY A 85 16.70 2.24 -3.93
C GLY A 85 16.82 0.82 -3.37
N TYR A 86 15.74 0.05 -3.29
CA TYR A 86 15.72 -1.36 -2.90
C TYR A 86 15.03 -2.22 -3.97
N GLY A 87 15.15 -1.84 -5.25
CA GLY A 87 14.50 -2.55 -6.35
C GLY A 87 15.00 -4.01 -6.51
N HIS A 88 16.17 -4.34 -5.96
CA HIS A 88 16.67 -5.71 -5.89
C HIS A 88 16.03 -6.53 -4.76
N VAL A 89 15.31 -5.91 -3.84
CA VAL A 89 14.62 -6.56 -2.73
C VAL A 89 13.17 -6.79 -3.11
N GLU A 90 12.86 -8.01 -3.48
CA GLU A 90 11.48 -8.43 -3.67
C GLU A 90 10.81 -8.65 -2.31
N TRP A 91 9.88 -7.76 -1.95
CA TRP A 91 9.11 -7.90 -0.71
C TRP A 91 7.64 -8.15 -1.01
N CYS A 92 7.24 -9.42 -0.83
CA CYS A 92 5.88 -9.91 -1.00
C CYS A 92 5.36 -10.52 0.30
N ARG A 93 4.10 -10.25 0.66
CA ARG A 93 3.40 -10.89 1.78
C ARG A 93 1.96 -11.21 1.41
N ALA A 94 1.53 -12.44 1.66
CA ALA A 94 0.11 -12.80 1.55
C ALA A 94 -0.64 -12.23 2.75
N ILE A 95 -1.55 -11.27 2.53
CA ILE A 95 -2.37 -10.66 3.58
C ILE A 95 -3.83 -11.12 3.47
N PRO A 96 -4.51 -11.42 4.59
CA PRO A 96 -5.93 -11.77 4.57
C PRO A 96 -6.79 -10.55 4.24
N VAL A 97 -7.74 -10.71 3.32
CA VAL A 97 -8.72 -9.68 2.93
C VAL A 97 -10.15 -10.04 3.34
N THR A 98 -10.27 -11.07 4.17
CA THR A 98 -11.47 -11.43 4.90
C THR A 98 -11.14 -11.54 6.39
N ASN A 99 -12.12 -11.22 7.22
CA ASN A 99 -12.04 -11.37 8.67
C ASN A 99 -12.14 -12.85 9.05
N PRO A 100 -11.75 -13.26 10.28
CA PRO A 100 -11.84 -14.65 10.74
C PRO A 100 -13.25 -15.26 10.67
N ASN A 101 -14.29 -14.43 10.70
CA ASN A 101 -15.69 -14.84 10.55
C ASN A 101 -16.13 -14.96 9.07
N GLY A 102 -15.22 -14.80 8.10
CA GLY A 102 -15.49 -14.84 6.67
C GLY A 102 -16.04 -13.53 6.08
N ALA A 103 -16.32 -12.51 6.89
CA ALA A 103 -16.81 -11.23 6.39
C ALA A 103 -15.72 -10.49 5.60
N PRO A 104 -16.05 -9.78 4.51
CA PRO A 104 -15.08 -8.97 3.79
C PRO A 104 -14.41 -7.91 4.68
N ILE A 105 -13.16 -7.57 4.36
CA ILE A 105 -12.41 -6.54 5.07
C ILE A 105 -12.98 -5.15 4.80
N THR A 106 -12.98 -4.29 5.82
CA THR A 106 -13.32 -2.88 5.64
C THR A 106 -12.13 -2.10 5.09
N ARG A 107 -12.38 -0.97 4.43
CA ARG A 107 -11.33 -0.09 3.90
C ARG A 107 -10.30 0.30 4.97
N VAL A 108 -10.75 0.69 6.16
CA VAL A 108 -9.83 1.08 7.24
C VAL A 108 -9.02 -0.13 7.72
N ALA A 109 -9.64 -1.30 7.87
CA ALA A 109 -8.93 -2.50 8.29
C ALA A 109 -7.87 -2.93 7.25
N LEU A 110 -8.18 -2.80 5.95
CA LEU A 110 -7.20 -3.03 4.89
C LEU A 110 -6.03 -2.04 4.98
N GLY A 111 -6.32 -0.76 5.19
CA GLY A 111 -5.28 0.26 5.40
C GLY A 111 -4.38 -0.06 6.59
N VAL A 112 -4.95 -0.48 7.72
CA VAL A 112 -4.20 -0.90 8.92
C VAL A 112 -3.29 -2.08 8.61
N GLN A 113 -3.77 -3.08 7.86
CA GLN A 113 -2.95 -4.21 7.44
C GLN A 113 -1.79 -3.79 6.53
N ILE A 114 -2.03 -2.93 5.54
CA ILE A 114 -0.99 -2.41 4.63
C ILE A 114 0.07 -1.63 5.41
N ALA A 115 -0.35 -0.72 6.31
CA ALA A 115 0.55 0.08 7.12
C ALA A 115 1.37 -0.81 8.07
N SER A 116 0.74 -1.83 8.67
CA SER A 116 1.44 -2.79 9.52
C SER A 116 2.47 -3.58 8.73
N ASN A 117 2.11 -4.07 7.54
CA ASN A 117 3.03 -4.78 6.66
C ASN A 117 4.20 -3.90 6.20
N SER A 118 3.93 -2.66 5.83
CA SER A 118 4.95 -1.68 5.42
C SER A 118 5.91 -1.33 6.55
N ALA A 119 5.46 -1.28 7.81
CA ALA A 119 6.33 -1.09 8.96
C ALA A 119 7.31 -2.25 9.20
N HIS A 120 6.96 -3.45 8.73
CA HIS A 120 7.82 -4.63 8.79
C HIS A 120 8.67 -4.81 7.53
N PHE A 121 8.70 -3.83 6.61
CA PHE A 121 9.66 -3.83 5.52
C PHE A 121 11.08 -3.80 6.11
N LYS A 122 11.71 -4.99 6.16
CA LYS A 122 13.03 -5.19 6.75
C LYS A 122 14.10 -4.84 5.72
N SER A 123 14.35 -3.56 5.56
CA SER A 123 15.52 -3.06 4.82
C SER A 123 16.82 -3.10 5.63
N GLN A 124 16.76 -3.44 6.92
CA GLN A 124 17.87 -3.28 7.86
C GLN A 124 19.14 -4.06 7.50
N TYR A 125 19.04 -5.07 6.64
CA TYR A 125 20.19 -5.88 6.18
C TYR A 125 20.56 -5.64 4.72
N GLU A 126 19.80 -4.81 4.01
CA GLU A 126 19.96 -4.56 2.59
C GLU A 126 20.57 -3.18 2.37
N THR A 127 21.58 -3.11 1.49
CA THR A 127 22.20 -1.83 1.15
C THR A 127 21.38 -1.17 0.04
N PRO A 128 20.91 0.08 0.22
CA PRO A 128 20.18 0.76 -0.83
C PRO A 128 21.11 1.10 -2.00
N SER A 129 20.63 1.00 -3.23
CA SER A 129 21.35 1.48 -4.43
C SER A 129 21.49 3.01 -4.45
N THR A 130 20.62 3.72 -3.73
CA THR A 130 20.62 5.19 -3.60
C THR A 130 20.27 5.61 -2.18
N ARG A 131 21.08 6.49 -1.58
CA ARG A 131 20.90 6.93 -0.18
C ARG A 131 19.61 7.74 0.07
N ASP A 132 19.08 8.40 -0.96
CA ASP A 132 17.90 9.28 -0.86
C ASP A 132 16.61 8.55 -0.48
N TRP A 133 16.61 7.22 -0.60
CA TRP A 133 15.49 6.35 -0.27
C TRP A 133 15.83 5.36 0.84
N MET A 134 16.95 5.55 1.53
CA MET A 134 17.33 4.69 2.63
C MET A 134 16.29 4.76 3.74
N VAL A 135 15.76 3.61 4.14
CA VAL A 135 14.88 3.52 5.31
C VAL A 135 15.76 3.51 6.55
N SER A 136 15.88 4.66 7.21
CA SER A 136 16.71 4.82 8.42
C SER A 136 16.15 5.93 9.32
N PRO A 137 16.55 5.98 10.60
CA PRO A 137 16.21 7.09 11.49
C PRO A 137 16.67 8.47 10.99
N THR A 138 17.66 8.53 10.10
CA THR A 138 18.27 9.76 9.58
C THR A 138 17.78 10.16 8.19
N CYS A 139 17.00 9.31 7.53
CA CYS A 139 16.50 9.53 6.17
C CYS A 139 14.98 9.29 6.16
N VAL A 140 14.49 8.27 5.44
CA VAL A 140 13.05 7.98 5.39
C VAL A 140 12.63 7.18 6.61
N ARG A 141 11.73 7.76 7.42
CA ARG A 141 11.13 7.10 8.58
C ARG A 141 9.71 6.66 8.25
N PHE A 142 9.22 5.64 8.96
CA PHE A 142 7.85 5.15 8.79
C PHE A 142 6.79 6.24 8.99
N GLU A 143 7.06 7.23 9.85
CA GLU A 143 6.14 8.34 10.10
C GLU A 143 5.99 9.33 8.95
N HIS A 144 6.93 9.32 8.01
CA HIS A 144 6.87 10.11 6.79
C HIS A 144 6.00 9.44 5.73
N LEU A 145 5.54 8.19 5.95
CA LEU A 145 4.80 7.44 4.93
C LEU A 145 3.31 7.77 4.91
N LEU A 146 2.85 8.07 3.71
CA LEU A 146 1.46 8.29 3.36
C LEU A 146 0.99 7.21 2.40
N LEU A 147 -0.11 6.53 2.74
CA LEU A 147 -0.78 5.57 1.86
C LEU A 147 -1.79 6.32 0.99
N ILE A 148 -1.66 6.21 -0.34
CA ILE A 148 -2.56 6.84 -1.32
C ILE A 148 -3.61 5.84 -1.78
N SER A 149 -3.16 4.73 -2.34
CA SER A 149 -4.04 3.72 -2.92
C SER A 149 -3.42 2.31 -2.87
N LEU A 150 -4.27 1.31 -3.10
CA LEU A 150 -3.86 -0.06 -3.38
C LEU A 150 -4.39 -0.42 -4.77
N GLN A 151 -3.48 -0.84 -5.64
CA GLN A 151 -3.78 -1.14 -7.05
C GLN A 151 -3.54 -2.61 -7.33
N ASN A 152 -4.47 -3.25 -8.04
CA ASN A 152 -4.26 -4.60 -8.54
C ASN A 152 -3.35 -4.53 -9.76
N THR A 153 -2.19 -5.17 -9.68
CA THR A 153 -1.23 -5.17 -10.79
C THR A 153 -1.36 -6.43 -11.63
N PHE A 154 -1.68 -7.56 -11.00
CA PHE A 154 -1.78 -8.85 -11.66
C PHE A 154 -2.55 -9.86 -10.80
N VAL A 155 -3.64 -10.46 -11.29
CA VAL A 155 -4.42 -11.50 -10.60
C VAL A 155 -4.69 -11.15 -9.12
N ASP A 156 -4.02 -11.80 -8.17
CA ASP A 156 -4.15 -11.62 -6.73
C ASP A 156 -3.02 -10.76 -6.13
N VAL A 157 -2.18 -10.15 -6.97
CA VAL A 157 -1.08 -9.25 -6.61
C VAL A 157 -1.58 -7.81 -6.57
N TRP A 158 -1.34 -7.19 -5.43
CA TRP A 158 -1.73 -5.82 -5.14
C TRP A 158 -0.53 -5.02 -4.65
N GLN A 159 -0.37 -3.83 -5.21
CA GLN A 159 0.75 -2.94 -4.93
C GLN A 159 0.25 -1.67 -4.26
N ALA A 160 0.90 -1.28 -3.17
CA ALA A 160 0.61 0.00 -2.52
C ALA A 160 1.25 1.15 -3.29
N ASP A 161 0.48 2.21 -3.40
CA ASP A 161 0.92 3.50 -3.88
C ASP A 161 1.15 4.42 -2.67
N VAL A 162 2.40 4.88 -2.52
CA VAL A 162 2.91 5.52 -1.31
C VAL A 162 3.55 6.85 -1.63
N ALA A 163 3.43 7.81 -0.73
CA ALA A 163 4.18 9.06 -0.76
C ALA A 163 4.94 9.28 0.56
N LEU A 164 5.94 10.16 0.48
CA LEU A 164 6.66 10.71 1.62
C LEU A 164 6.17 12.12 1.90
N ASP A 165 6.09 12.52 3.17
CA ASP A 165 5.88 13.89 3.65
C ASP A 165 6.73 14.22 4.88
#